data_AF-A0A2G9RP39-F1
#
_entry.id   AF-A0A2G9RP39-F1
#
_cell.length_a   1.000
_cell.length_b   1.000
_cell.length_c   1.000
_cell.angle_alpha   90.00
_cell.angle_beta   90.00
_cell.angle_gamma   90.00
#
_symmetry.space_group_name_H-M   'P 1'
#
loop_
_entity.id
_entity.type
_entity.pdbx_description
1 polymer ?
#
loop_
_entity_poly.entity_id
_entity_poly.type
_entity_poly.pdbx_seq_one_letter_code
_entity_poly.pdbx_strand_id
1 'polypeptide(L)'
;MGEIGNQWPRVIGPVLRRPRHVHCHTCGSDGKLHHDVITSQRNGKDLYRCARKCEWGDRLPELISPSSSDPGKYENEKTNDS
;
A
#
# COMPACT_ATOMS: atom_id res chain seq x y z
N MET A 1 9.35 23.06 -10.80
CA MET A 1 9.63 21.63 -11.01
C MET A 1 9.33 20.94 -9.69
N GLY A 2 8.18 20.28 -9.58
CA GLY A 2 7.87 19.44 -8.42
C GLY A 2 7.90 18.00 -8.90
N GLU A 3 8.87 17.22 -8.45
CA GLU A 3 8.89 15.79 -8.72
C GLU A 3 7.64 15.19 -8.07
N ILE A 4 6.73 14.68 -8.89
CA ILE A 4 5.67 13.77 -8.43
C ILE A 4 6.38 12.43 -8.19
N GLY A 5 7.30 12.42 -7.23
CA GLY A 5 7.93 11.19 -6.77
C GLY A 5 6.83 10.31 -6.21
N ASN A 6 6.77 9.06 -6.64
CA ASN A 6 5.85 8.03 -6.15
C ASN A 6 5.96 7.93 -4.62
N GLN A 7 5.23 8.78 -3.90
CA GLN A 7 5.45 8.99 -2.47
C GLN A 7 4.67 7.93 -1.72
N TRP A 8 5.28 6.76 -1.58
CA TRP A 8 4.69 5.65 -0.85
C TRP A 8 4.26 6.10 0.55
N PRO A 9 2.97 5.90 0.91
CA PRO A 9 2.44 6.36 2.17
C PRO A 9 3.15 5.63 3.31
N ARG A 10 3.47 6.39 4.35
CA ARG A 10 4.19 5.86 5.52
C ARG A 10 3.19 5.30 6.51
N VAL A 11 3.44 4.11 7.03
CA VAL A 11 2.63 3.55 8.12
C VAL A 11 2.88 4.34 9.39
N ILE A 12 1.82 4.96 9.92
CA ILE A 12 1.87 5.85 11.10
C ILE A 12 1.14 5.26 12.32
N GLY A 13 1.25 3.95 12.50
CA GLY A 13 0.84 3.30 13.75
C GLY A 13 1.03 1.78 13.71
N PRO A 14 0.55 1.07 14.75
CA PRO A 14 0.58 -0.39 14.80
C PRO A 14 -0.20 -1.01 13.64
N VAL A 15 0.41 -1.99 12.98
CA VAL A 15 -0.24 -2.79 11.93
C VAL A 15 -1.07 -3.90 12.57
N LEU A 16 -2.39 -3.87 12.39
CA LEU A 16 -3.29 -4.87 12.97
C LEU A 16 -3.43 -6.06 12.03
N ARG A 17 -2.74 -7.16 12.38
CA ARG A 17 -2.71 -8.40 11.59
C ARG A 17 -3.89 -9.29 12.00
N ARG A 18 -4.91 -9.38 11.14
CA ARG A 18 -6.08 -10.26 11.36
C ARG A 18 -6.04 -11.46 10.41
N PRO A 19 -6.82 -12.52 10.67
CA PRO A 19 -7.02 -13.56 9.69
C PRO A 19 -7.59 -12.97 8.40
N ARG A 20 -6.93 -13.22 7.26
CA ARG A 20 -7.33 -12.81 5.89
C ARG A 20 -7.24 -11.32 5.55
N HIS A 21 -6.94 -10.44 6.51
CA HIS A 21 -6.83 -9.00 6.25
C HIS A 21 -5.87 -8.31 7.23
N VAL A 22 -5.35 -7.17 6.82
CA VAL A 22 -4.45 -6.33 7.61
C VAL A 22 -5.02 -4.92 7.65
N HIS A 23 -5.11 -4.33 8.83
CA HIS A 23 -5.39 -2.90 8.93
C HIS A 23 -4.09 -2.14 9.12
N CYS A 24 -3.88 -1.12 8.31
CA CYS A 24 -2.79 -0.15 8.49
C CYS A 24 -3.35 1.27 8.49
N HIS A 25 -2.67 2.12 9.25
CA HIS A 25 -2.90 3.56 9.27
C HIS A 25 -1.73 4.18 8.52
N THR A 26 -2.00 4.90 7.44
CA THR A 26 -0.98 5.42 6.55
C THR A 26 -1.10 6.94 6.38
N CYS A 27 0.01 7.64 6.21
CA CYS A 27 0.05 9.07 5.95
C CYS A 27 0.70 9.33 4.59
N GLY A 28 -0.04 10.00 3.70
CA GLY A 28 0.40 10.35 2.35
C GLY A 28 1.00 11.75 2.25
N SER A 29 1.38 12.15 1.03
CA SER A 29 1.85 13.50 0.72
C SER A 29 0.77 14.57 0.87
N ASP A 30 -0.50 14.17 0.93
CA ASP A 30 -1.65 15.02 1.23
C ASP A 30 -1.73 15.43 2.71
N GLY A 31 -0.87 14.86 3.56
CA GLY A 31 -0.85 15.11 4.99
C GLY A 31 -2.06 14.53 5.72
N LYS A 32 -2.82 13.64 5.08
CA LYS A 32 -3.99 13.01 5.69
C LYS A 32 -3.64 11.62 6.20
N LEU A 33 -4.31 11.25 7.28
CA LEU A 33 -4.28 9.90 7.81
C LEU A 33 -5.36 9.05 7.13
N HIS A 34 -4.93 7.98 6.47
CA HIS A 34 -5.77 7.01 5.79
C HIS A 34 -5.83 5.72 6.60
N HIS A 35 -7.02 5.10 6.65
CA HIS A 35 -7.21 3.77 7.22
C HIS A 35 -7.41 2.76 6.10
N ASP A 36 -6.40 1.92 5.89
CA ASP A 36 -6.39 0.97 4.79
C ASP A 36 -6.59 -0.46 5.30
N VAL A 37 -7.46 -1.19 4.60
CA VAL A 37 -7.74 -2.61 4.88
C VAL A 37 -7.19 -3.47 3.75
N ILE A 38 -6.02 -4.07 3.94
CA ILE A 38 -5.32 -4.80 2.90
C ILE A 38 -5.76 -6.26 2.93
N THR A 39 -6.25 -6.76 1.81
CA THR A 39 -6.62 -8.18 1.66
C THR A 39 -5.95 -8.77 0.43
N SER A 40 -5.62 -10.06 0.47
CA SER A 40 -5.02 -10.75 -0.68
C SER A 40 -5.92 -10.76 -1.93
N GLN A 41 -7.24 -10.70 -1.74
CA GLN A 41 -8.23 -10.72 -2.82
C GLN A 41 -8.39 -9.34 -3.47
N ARG A 42 -8.41 -8.26 -2.69
CA ARG A 42 -8.62 -6.89 -3.19
C ARG A 42 -7.33 -6.23 -3.68
N ASN A 43 -6.24 -6.46 -2.95
CA ASN A 43 -4.99 -5.71 -3.12
C ASN A 43 -3.87 -6.56 -3.74
N GLY A 44 -4.15 -7.82 -4.05
CA GLY A 44 -3.15 -8.77 -4.52
C GLY A 44 -2.35 -9.43 -3.39
N LYS A 45 -1.75 -10.57 -3.70
CA LYS A 45 -1.02 -11.39 -2.73
C LYS A 45 0.26 -10.71 -2.24
N ASP A 46 0.95 -9.98 -3.11
CA ASP A 46 2.26 -9.41 -2.78
C ASP A 46 2.12 -8.20 -1.87
N LEU A 47 1.20 -7.27 -2.18
CA LEU A 47 0.89 -6.16 -1.27
C LEU A 47 0.37 -6.66 0.08
N TYR A 48 -0.47 -7.71 0.10
CA TYR A 48 -0.91 -8.34 1.34
C TYR A 48 0.26 -8.94 2.14
N ARG A 49 1.23 -9.59 1.47
CA ARG A 49 2.44 -10.12 2.11
C ARG A 49 3.31 -9.00 2.68
N CYS A 50 3.52 -7.91 1.93
CA CYS A 50 4.23 -6.72 2.39
C CYS A 50 3.54 -6.11 3.61
N ALA A 51 2.24 -5.84 3.52
CA ALA A 51 1.43 -5.30 4.61
C ALA A 51 1.49 -6.15 5.88
N ARG A 52 1.48 -7.49 5.76
CA ARG A 52 1.60 -8.38 6.92
C ARG A 52 2.95 -8.29 7.62
N LYS A 53 4.03 -8.00 6.90
CA LYS A 53 5.38 -7.87 7.44
C LYS A 53 5.75 -6.45 7.85
N CYS A 54 4.98 -5.48 7.36
CA CYS A 54 5.15 -4.07 7.64
C CYS A 54 5.08 -3.75 9.14
N GLU A 55 5.83 -2.74 9.54
CA GLU A 55 5.88 -2.14 10.87
C GLU A 55 5.68 -0.62 10.82
N TRP A 56 5.67 0.02 11.99
CA TRP A 56 5.54 1.47 12.07
C TRP A 56 6.77 2.15 11.46
N GLY A 57 6.53 3.12 10.58
CA GLY A 57 7.59 3.84 9.87
C GLY A 57 7.92 3.28 8.49
N ASP A 58 7.51 2.06 8.16
CA ASP A 58 7.66 1.50 6.82
C ASP A 58 6.82 2.26 5.78
N ARG A 59 7.21 2.14 4.52
CA ARG A 59 6.46 2.66 3.38
C ARG A 59 5.84 1.50 2.62
N LEU A 60 4.54 1.60 2.34
CA LEU A 60 3.83 0.62 1.53
C LEU A 60 3.65 1.16 0.11
N PRO A 61 3.68 0.30 -0.92
CA PRO A 61 3.18 0.68 -2.24
C PRO A 61 1.79 1.28 -2.08
N GLU A 62 1.49 2.29 -2.88
CA GLU A 62 0.23 3.02 -2.79
C GLU A 62 -0.96 2.04 -2.75
N LEU A 63 -1.97 2.39 -1.98
CA LEU A 63 -3.17 1.59 -1.88
C LEU A 63 -4.14 2.29 -2.81
N ILE A 64 -4.39 1.73 -4.00
CA ILE A 64 -5.49 2.21 -4.84
C ILE A 64 -6.76 1.92 -4.03
N SER A 65 -7.19 2.92 -3.26
CA SER A 65 -8.53 2.95 -2.72
C SER A 65 -9.46 3.08 -3.94
N PRO A 66 -10.52 2.26 -4.06
CA PRO A 66 -11.45 2.36 -5.19
C PRO A 66 -12.26 3.68 -5.20
N SER A 67 -11.97 4.63 -4.30
CA SER A 67 -12.67 5.92 -4.17
C SER A 67 -12.04 7.10 -4.93
N SER A 68 -10.95 6.91 -5.67
CA SER A 68 -10.45 7.93 -6.58
C SER A 68 -10.00 7.31 -7.90
N SER A 69 -10.73 7.69 -8.94
CA SER A 69 -10.61 7.35 -10.35
C SER A 69 -9.16 7.37 -10.88
N ASP A 70 -8.42 6.25 -10.79
CA ASP A 70 -7.44 5.86 -11.83
C ASP A 70 -6.95 4.40 -11.60
N PRO A 71 -7.44 3.41 -12.36
CA PRO A 71 -7.03 2.00 -12.24
C PRO A 71 -5.73 1.72 -13.01
N GLY A 72 -4.74 2.60 -12.94
CA GLY A 72 -3.48 2.47 -13.65
C GLY A 72 -2.30 2.36 -12.68
N LYS A 73 -1.51 1.28 -12.81
CA LYS A 73 -0.12 1.12 -12.32
C LYS A 73 0.07 0.31 -11.03
N TYR A 74 -0.29 -0.96 -11.06
CA TYR A 74 0.60 -2.00 -10.52
C TYR A 74 0.97 -2.95 -11.67
N GLU A 75 1.85 -2.48 -12.55
CA GLU A 75 2.54 -3.36 -13.49
C GLU A 75 3.44 -4.30 -12.68
N ASN A 76 2.95 -5.52 -12.58
CA ASN A 76 3.69 -6.75 -12.43
C ASN A 76 5.03 -6.73 -13.22
N GLU A 77 6.12 -6.44 -12.52
CA GLU A 77 7.48 -6.77 -12.97
C GLU A 77 7.59 -8.30 -13.07
N LYS A 78 7.27 -8.83 -14.26
CA LYS A 78 7.75 -10.15 -14.66
C LYS A 78 9.19 -9.96 -15.13
N THR A 79 10.13 -10.26 -14.24
CA THR A 79 11.52 -10.51 -14.59
C THR A 79 11.54 -11.70 -15.57
N ASN A 80 11.70 -11.43 -16.87
CA ASN A 80 12.10 -12.46 -17.82
C ASN A 80 13.62 -12.57 -17.74
N ASP A 81 14.10 -13.59 -17.03
CA ASP A 81 15.45 -14.12 -17.18
C ASP A 81 15.43 -15.08 -18.39
N SER A 82 16.25 -14.82 -19.40
CA SER A 82 16.49 -15.69 -20.56
C SER A 82 17.91 -15.47 -21.06
#